data_AF-A0A5C7PWP8-F1
#
_entry.id   AF-A0A5C7PWP8-F1
#
_cell.length_a   1.000
_cell.length_b   1.000
_cell.length_c   1.000
_cell.angle_alpha   90.00
_cell.angle_beta   90.00
_cell.angle_gamma   90.00
#
_symmetry.space_group_name_H-M   'P 1'
#
loop_
_entity.id
_entity.type
_entity.pdbx_description
1 polymer ?
#
loop_
_entity_poly.entity_id
_entity_poly.type
_entity_poly.pdbx_seq_one_letter_code
_entity_poly.pdbx_strand_id
1 'polypeptide(L)'
;MAHLAPKKTPWKPLLIELVAGGSTITDAAKEVGIHRNYVYEAAKKDEEFAEAIRKAYADSADHLEAEARRRAIRGVERKKFDKGVPIINPATGQQYVEREYSDTLLIFLLKGRRPDV
;
A
#
# COMPACT_ATOMS: atom_id res chain seq x y z
N MET A 1 -13.55 -24.56 -7.16
CA MET A 1 -12.75 -23.41 -7.66
C MET A 1 -11.52 -23.98 -8.35
N ALA A 2 -11.45 -23.89 -9.68
CA ALA A 2 -10.38 -24.49 -10.47
C ALA A 2 -9.03 -23.90 -10.04
N HIS A 3 -8.16 -24.75 -9.49
CA HIS A 3 -6.77 -24.41 -9.21
C HIS A 3 -6.05 -24.44 -10.56
N LEU A 4 -5.82 -23.27 -11.18
CA LEU A 4 -4.92 -23.22 -12.33
C LEU A 4 -3.56 -23.75 -11.86
N ALA A 5 -3.03 -24.76 -12.56
CA ALA A 5 -1.66 -25.19 -12.36
C ALA A 5 -0.73 -23.98 -12.54
N PRO A 6 0.22 -23.72 -11.63
CA PRO A 6 1.11 -22.59 -11.76
C PRO A 6 1.86 -22.73 -13.09
N LYS A 7 1.84 -21.68 -13.91
CA LYS A 7 2.83 -21.56 -15.01
C LYS A 7 4.20 -21.82 -14.39
N LYS A 8 5.07 -22.59 -15.06
CA LYS A 8 6.46 -22.91 -14.64
C LYS A 8 7.37 -21.68 -14.43
N THR A 9 6.80 -20.48 -14.32
CA THR A 9 7.51 -19.27 -13.92
C THR A 9 7.92 -19.41 -12.45
N PRO A 10 9.19 -19.13 -12.11
CA PRO A 10 9.60 -19.09 -10.71
C PRO A 10 8.79 -17.99 -10.00
N TRP A 11 7.90 -18.39 -9.09
CA TRP A 11 6.99 -17.47 -8.41
C TRP A 11 7.68 -16.68 -7.30
N LYS A 12 8.78 -17.20 -6.72
CA LYS A 12 9.50 -16.54 -5.62
C LYS A 12 10.04 -15.15 -6.01
N PRO A 13 10.82 -14.98 -7.11
CA PRO A 13 11.34 -13.67 -7.49
C PRO A 13 10.23 -12.66 -7.81
N LEU A 14 9.20 -13.09 -8.53
CA LEU A 14 8.07 -12.22 -8.88
C LEU A 14 7.27 -11.79 -7.64
N LEU A 15 7.08 -12.70 -6.68
CA LEU A 15 6.43 -12.37 -5.41
C LEU A 15 7.25 -11.34 -4.62
N ILE A 16 8.58 -11.50 -4.56
CA ILE A 16 9.48 -10.55 -3.88
C ILE A 16 9.37 -9.17 -4.52
N GLU A 17 9.39 -9.09 -5.85
CA GLU A 17 9.23 -7.83 -6.59
C GLU A 17 7.89 -7.15 -6.31
N LEU A 18 6.79 -7.90 -6.33
CA LEU A 18 5.45 -7.38 -6.04
C LEU A 18 5.35 -6.84 -4.60
N VAL A 19 5.93 -7.55 -3.62
CA VAL A 19 5.95 -7.11 -2.23
C VAL A 19 6.81 -5.85 -2.06
N ALA A 20 7.99 -5.81 -2.68
CA ALA A 20 8.86 -4.64 -2.66
C ALA A 20 8.17 -3.41 -3.26
N GLY A 21 7.38 -3.60 -4.32
CA GLY A 21 6.54 -2.56 -4.92
C GLY A 21 5.31 -2.14 -4.12
N GLY A 22 5.08 -2.69 -2.92
CA GLY A 22 3.98 -2.30 -2.02
C GLY A 22 2.78 -3.26 -1.97
N SER A 23 2.82 -4.41 -2.65
CA SER A 23 1.73 -5.39 -2.57
C SER A 23 1.74 -6.13 -1.23
N THR A 24 0.56 -6.46 -0.70
CA THR A 24 0.47 -7.40 0.41
C THR A 24 0.87 -8.81 -0.04
N ILE A 25 1.35 -9.67 0.86
CA ILE A 25 1.62 -11.09 0.54
C ILE A 25 0.38 -11.80 -0.02
N THR A 26 -0.83 -11.41 0.40
CA THR A 26 -2.06 -12.01 -0.11
C THR A 26 -2.29 -11.63 -1.57
N ASP A 27 -2.10 -10.36 -1.93
CA ASP A 27 -2.28 -9.87 -3.29
C ASP A 27 -1.17 -10.38 -4.21
N ALA A 28 0.09 -10.34 -3.75
CA ALA A 28 1.23 -10.87 -4.49
C ALA A 28 1.08 -12.39 -4.74
N ALA A 29 0.65 -13.16 -3.73
CA ALA A 29 0.40 -14.59 -3.89
C ALA A 29 -0.70 -14.85 -4.95
N LYS A 30 -1.78 -14.08 -4.92
CA LYS A 30 -2.86 -14.17 -5.91
C LYS A 30 -2.35 -13.88 -7.31
N GLU A 31 -1.53 -12.84 -7.48
CA GLU A 31 -0.96 -12.42 -8.76
C GLU A 31 -0.03 -13.51 -9.35
N VAL A 32 0.82 -14.12 -8.52
CA VAL A 32 1.69 -15.22 -8.96
C VAL A 32 0.99 -16.59 -9.01
N GLY A 33 -0.32 -16.63 -8.77
CA GLY A 33 -1.14 -17.83 -8.92
C GLY A 33 -0.99 -18.89 -7.83
N ILE A 34 -0.63 -18.49 -6.59
CA ILE A 34 -0.50 -19.39 -5.44
C ILE A 34 -1.36 -18.94 -4.26
N HIS A 35 -1.62 -19.83 -3.33
CA HIS A 35 -2.24 -19.45 -2.06
C HIS A 35 -1.17 -18.92 -1.09
N ARG A 36 -1.47 -17.85 -0.33
CA ARG A 36 -0.52 -17.21 0.62
C ARG A 36 0.15 -18.18 1.59
N ASN A 37 -0.54 -19.26 2.00
CA ASN A 37 0.04 -20.27 2.88
C ASN A 37 1.28 -20.94 2.28
N TYR A 38 1.34 -21.14 0.96
CA TYR A 38 2.54 -21.68 0.30
C TYR A 38 3.74 -20.76 0.44
N VAL A 39 3.53 -19.45 0.50
CA VAL A 39 4.60 -18.45 0.72
C VAL A 39 5.21 -18.66 2.10
N TYR A 40 4.37 -18.74 3.13
CA TYR A 40 4.83 -18.95 4.50
C TYR A 40 5.49 -20.32 4.70
N GLU A 41 4.92 -21.39 4.12
CA GLU A 41 5.53 -22.72 4.18
C GLU A 41 6.86 -22.80 3.43
N ALA A 42 7.01 -22.06 2.33
CA ALA A 42 8.28 -21.95 1.63
C ALA A 42 9.31 -21.17 2.46
N ALA A 43 8.93 -20.04 3.06
CA ALA A 43 9.82 -19.24 3.91
C ALA A 43 10.30 -20.01 5.15
N LYS A 44 9.48 -20.89 5.73
CA LYS A 44 9.90 -21.77 6.84
C LYS A 44 11.02 -22.76 6.46
N LYS A 45 11.15 -23.10 5.18
CA LYS A 45 12.09 -24.11 4.67
C LYS A 45 13.31 -23.51 3.98
N ASP A 46 13.30 -22.20 3.78
CA ASP A 46 14.26 -21.48 2.96
C ASP A 46 14.51 -20.11 3.59
N GLU A 47 15.57 -20.02 4.39
CA GLU A 47 15.95 -18.80 5.11
C GLU A 47 16.33 -17.66 4.15
N GLU A 48 16.93 -17.98 2.99
CA GLU A 48 17.27 -16.96 1.99
C GLU A 48 16.01 -16.32 1.42
N PHE A 49 14.99 -17.13 1.12
CA PHE A 49 13.70 -16.62 0.68
C PHE A 49 12.96 -15.85 1.78
N ALA A 50 13.02 -16.31 3.03
CA ALA A 50 12.45 -15.59 4.16
C ALA A 50 13.09 -14.20 4.32
N GLU A 51 14.42 -14.12 4.23
CA GLU A 51 15.15 -12.87 4.30
C GLU A 51 14.82 -11.93 3.12
N ALA A 52 14.71 -12.47 1.90
CA ALA A 52 14.32 -11.69 0.74
C ALA A 52 12.92 -11.07 0.89
N ILE A 53 11.96 -11.80 1.47
CA ILE A 53 10.64 -11.24 1.79
C ILE A 53 10.75 -10.15 2.85
N ARG A 54 11.56 -10.34 3.91
CA ARG A 54 11.76 -9.31 4.95
C ARG A 54 12.31 -8.02 4.35
N LYS A 55 13.30 -8.11 3.47
CA LYS A 55 13.85 -6.96 2.75
C LYS A 55 12.83 -6.29 1.84
N ALA A 56 12.09 -7.06 1.06
CA ALA A 56 11.02 -6.51 0.23
C ALA A 56 9.96 -5.76 1.07
N TYR A 57 9.62 -6.26 2.26
CA TYR A 57 8.74 -5.52 3.18
C TYR A 57 9.35 -4.20 3.65
N ALA A 58 10.65 -4.17 3.95
CA ALA A 58 11.34 -2.94 4.31
C ALA A 58 11.34 -1.93 3.15
N ASP A 59 11.63 -2.38 1.92
CA ASP A 59 11.59 -1.54 0.72
C ASP A 59 10.18 -1.00 0.46
N SER A 60 9.15 -1.83 0.71
CA SER A 60 7.74 -1.43 0.60
C SER A 60 7.35 -0.33 1.60
N ALA A 61 8.06 -0.23 2.72
CA ALA A 61 7.79 0.77 3.75
C ALA A 61 8.09 2.18 3.24
N ASP A 62 9.09 2.35 2.36
CA ASP A 62 9.41 3.64 1.73
C ASP A 62 8.24 4.12 0.85
N HIS A 63 7.57 3.21 0.15
CA HIS A 63 6.37 3.53 -0.64
C HIS A 63 5.21 3.98 0.25
N LEU A 64 4.98 3.29 1.37
CA LEU A 64 3.96 3.68 2.34
C LEU A 64 4.29 5.02 3.02
N GLU A 65 5.55 5.26 3.37
CA GLU A 65 5.99 6.54 3.93
C GLU A 65 5.80 7.67 2.92
N ALA A 66 6.17 7.46 1.65
CA ALA A 66 6.00 8.45 0.59
C ALA A 66 4.52 8.84 0.42
N GLU A 67 3.60 7.87 0.41
CA GLU A 67 2.17 8.14 0.32
C GLU A 67 1.62 8.81 1.59
N ALA A 68 2.09 8.39 2.78
CA ALA A 68 1.73 9.02 4.03
C ALA A 68 2.16 10.50 4.03
N ARG A 69 3.39 10.80 3.60
CA ARG A 69 3.91 12.17 3.43
C ARG A 69 3.11 12.96 2.42
N ARG A 70 2.76 12.38 1.26
CA ARG A 70 1.93 13.04 0.25
C ARG A 70 0.60 13.47 0.87
N ARG A 71 -0.09 12.58 1.57
CA ARG A 71 -1.39 12.86 2.19
C ARG A 71 -1.30 13.84 3.37
N ALA A 72 -0.25 13.74 4.18
CA ALA A 72 -0.04 14.61 5.33
C ALA A 72 0.32 16.05 4.90
N ILE A 73 1.26 16.20 3.95
CA ILE A 73 1.88 17.50 3.62
C ILE A 73 1.23 18.13 2.39
N ARG A 74 0.92 17.35 1.35
CA ARG A 74 0.32 17.87 0.11
C ARG A 74 -1.21 17.76 0.12
N GLY A 75 -1.77 16.92 0.97
CA GLY A 75 -3.20 16.68 1.05
C GLY A 75 -3.75 15.92 -0.16
N VAL A 76 -5.06 15.71 -0.15
CA VAL A 76 -5.83 15.11 -1.24
C VAL A 76 -7.03 15.99 -1.55
N GLU A 77 -7.40 16.04 -2.82
CA GLU A 77 -8.61 16.75 -3.24
C GLU A 77 -9.85 15.93 -2.91
N ARG A 78 -10.80 16.56 -2.21
CA ARG A 78 -12.06 15.97 -1.79
C ARG A 78 -13.21 16.84 -2.24
N LYS A 79 -14.09 16.23 -3.02
CA LYS A 79 -15.40 16.79 -3.37
C LYS A 79 -16.26 16.86 -2.12
N LYS A 80 -16.92 17.99 -1.90
CA LYS A 80 -17.80 18.17 -0.74
C LYS A 80 -19.27 18.01 -1.13
N PHE A 81 -20.03 17.48 -0.17
CA PHE A 81 -21.45 17.23 -0.28
C PHE A 81 -22.14 17.74 0.99
N ASP A 82 -23.31 18.34 0.84
CA ASP A 82 -24.22 18.63 1.94
C ASP A 82 -25.43 17.72 1.83
N LYS A 83 -25.65 16.86 2.82
CA LYS A 83 -26.74 15.86 2.83
C LYS A 83 -26.84 15.03 1.53
N GLY A 84 -25.69 14.69 0.93
CA GLY A 84 -25.60 13.93 -0.31
C GLY A 84 -25.70 14.77 -1.60
N VAL A 85 -25.95 16.07 -1.49
CA VAL A 85 -26.00 17.00 -2.64
C VAL A 85 -24.62 17.60 -2.88
N PRO A 86 -24.06 17.54 -4.10
CA PRO A 86 -22.80 18.20 -4.44
C PRO A 86 -22.84 19.70 -4.11
N ILE A 87 -21.86 20.18 -3.34
CA ILE A 87 -21.69 21.62 -3.12
C ILE A 87 -21.10 22.22 -4.41
N ILE A 88 -21.65 23.33 -4.89
CA ILE A 88 -21.20 24.03 -6.10
C ILE A 88 -20.52 25.33 -5.70
N ASN A 89 -19.36 25.62 -6.30
CA ASN A 89 -18.69 26.90 -6.14
C ASN A 89 -19.45 27.97 -6.95
N PRO A 90 -20.00 29.01 -6.31
CA PRO A 90 -20.82 30.01 -7.00
C PRO A 90 -20.04 30.86 -8.00
N ALA A 91 -18.72 30.99 -7.84
CA ALA A 91 -17.89 31.78 -8.75
C ALA A 91 -17.56 31.04 -10.05
N THR A 92 -17.46 29.70 -10.01
CA THR A 92 -17.04 28.89 -11.17
C THR A 92 -18.15 28.02 -11.75
N GLY A 93 -19.23 27.78 -11.00
CA GLY A 93 -20.28 26.84 -11.36
C GLY A 93 -19.87 25.37 -11.29
N GLN A 94 -18.64 25.06 -10.85
CA GLN A 94 -18.12 23.69 -10.74
C GLN A 94 -18.33 23.13 -9.33
N GLN A 95 -18.28 21.79 -9.19
CA GLN A 95 -18.34 21.14 -7.88
C GLN A 95 -17.20 21.64 -6.98
N TYR A 96 -17.53 22.06 -5.76
CA TYR A 96 -16.57 22.50 -4.77
C TYR A 96 -15.66 21.33 -4.35
N VAL A 97 -14.36 21.59 -4.41
CA VAL A 97 -13.31 20.67 -4.01
C VAL A 97 -12.45 21.38 -2.98
N GLU A 98 -12.19 20.69 -1.88
CA GLU A 98 -11.26 21.15 -0.85
C GLU A 98 -10.05 20.23 -0.80
N ARG A 99 -8.90 20.79 -0.44
CA ARG A 99 -7.70 20.02 -0.16
C ARG A 99 -7.68 19.61 1.30
N GLU A 100 -7.79 18.32 1.55
CA GLU A 100 -7.80 17.73 2.89
C GLU A 100 -6.42 17.17 3.22
N TYR A 101 -5.84 17.64 4.33
CA TYR A 101 -4.59 17.14 4.89
C TYR A 101 -4.87 16.08 5.96
N SER A 102 -3.90 15.22 6.23
CA SER A 102 -4.03 14.19 7.27
C SER A 102 -3.12 14.49 8.46
N ASP A 103 -3.67 15.18 9.46
CA ASP A 103 -2.96 15.49 10.71
C ASP A 103 -2.54 14.22 11.45
N THR A 104 -3.38 13.18 11.44
CA THR A 104 -3.03 11.88 12.01
C THR A 104 -1.77 11.29 11.37
N LEU A 105 -1.67 11.29 10.04
CA LEU A 105 -0.46 10.81 9.35
C LEU A 105 0.72 11.75 9.61
N LEU A 106 0.50 13.06 9.70
CA LEU A 106 1.55 14.01 10.07
C LEU A 106 2.11 13.72 11.46
N ILE A 107 1.24 13.45 12.44
CA ILE A 107 1.61 13.08 13.81
C ILE A 107 2.37 11.75 13.81
N PHE A 108 1.92 10.74 13.07
CA PHE A 108 2.63 9.45 12.98
C PHE A 108 4.01 9.60 12.35
N LEU A 109 4.15 10.39 11.27
CA LEU A 109 5.44 10.68 10.66
C LEU A 109 6.37 11.44 11.61
N LEU A 110 5.82 12.40 12.36
CA LEU A 110 6.58 13.16 13.35
C LEU A 110 7.09 12.25 14.47
N LYS A 111 6.21 11.41 15.04
CA LYS A 111 6.57 10.43 16.08
C LYS A 111 7.55 9.37 15.60
N GLY A 112 7.41 8.91 14.35
CA GLY A 112 8.38 7.98 13.76
C GLY A 112 9.79 8.57 13.67
N ARG A 113 9.91 9.88 13.41
CA ARG A 113 11.21 10.58 13.32
C ARG A 113 11.72 11.11 14.66
N ARG A 114 10.81 11.47 15.56
CA ARG A 114 11.07 12.03 16.89
C ARG A 114 10.04 11.41 17.85
N PRO A 115 10.35 10.27 18.50
CA PRO A 115 9.38 9.56 19.33
C PRO A 115 8.84 10.32 20.55
N ASP A 116 9.58 11.34 21.00
CA ASP A 116 9.30 12.05 22.26
C ASP A 116 8.43 13.32 22.10
N VAL A 117 7.89 13.58 20.90
CA VAL A 117 6.96 14.70 20.63
C VAL A 117 5.50 14.28 20.61
#